data_AF-A0A395MAW6-F1
#
_entry.id   AF-A0A395MAW6-F1
#
_cell.length_a   1.000
_cell.length_b   1.000
_cell.length_c   1.000
_cell.angle_alpha   90.00
_cell.angle_beta   90.00
_cell.angle_gamma   90.00
#
_symmetry.space_group_name_H-M   'P 1'
#
loop_
_entity.id
_entity.type
_entity.pdbx_description
1 polymer ?
#
loop_
_entity_poly.entity_id
_entity_poly.type
_entity_poly.pdbx_seq_one_letter_code
_entity_poly.pdbx_strand_id
1 'polypeptide(L)'
;MKFSAACVALSIGAATASPVFRSPIVPKHVARSKTIHKRQVPQEHSHDIVLNITKEFLELDNPKEIADPVFGLLGDAAAEEGAGQVTNLACLKQETADQAFTNAKAISDLRGMAGALLFQAIERNSAKVGAASELCTEAAVNPEIAALTQHQDAAGEGAEAVNKAVTLELAKQLAAMGADPNLALLSGTFAPGDLNDATGAGNSCDDEEPELGCIFSQGLLVLDATEDEISSAVADVAQTFTGTGGIFATDLVDLASFSVASNTAVADLKTIVNGAAATDAAATDDAAATEDAAATEDAAATATDDAATATDDEAATATETAAADDTVTATAGETATVTESAGKGCAVKTTVTGITQTAGTTITTAIRPGGTGASGADKNADAEKDDQDDDQEDRDDDREDRENDRENDREDRENDRENDREDRNGRGGNNRADREQERQRARVGEGVSLPLLQDA
;
A
#
# COMPACT_ATOMS: atom_id res chain seq x y z
N MET A 1 17.60 -57.38 -68.43
CA MET A 1 17.03 -56.81 -69.67
C MET A 1 17.04 -55.29 -69.49
N LYS A 2 18.10 -54.55 -69.86
CA LYS A 2 18.32 -53.87 -71.16
C LYS A 2 17.01 -53.46 -71.86
N PHE A 3 16.69 -52.16 -71.91
CA PHE A 3 16.78 -51.33 -73.13
C PHE A 3 16.58 -49.84 -72.82
N SER A 4 17.30 -49.05 -73.60
CA SER A 4 17.37 -47.59 -73.69
C SER A 4 16.40 -47.08 -74.76
N ALA A 5 15.85 -45.87 -74.63
CA ALA A 5 15.54 -44.99 -75.76
C ALA A 5 15.16 -43.57 -75.29
N ALA A 6 15.87 -42.60 -75.86
CA ALA A 6 15.64 -41.16 -75.75
C ALA A 6 14.57 -40.68 -76.75
N CYS A 7 13.91 -39.56 -76.45
CA CYS A 7 13.35 -38.67 -77.47
C CYS A 7 13.35 -37.21 -76.99
N VAL A 8 13.80 -36.33 -77.89
CA VAL A 8 14.00 -34.89 -77.79
C VAL A 8 12.79 -34.15 -78.39
N ALA A 9 12.35 -33.04 -77.76
CA ALA A 9 11.68 -31.88 -78.38
C ALA A 9 11.66 -30.76 -77.32
N LEU A 10 12.48 -29.70 -77.36
CA LEU A 10 12.45 -28.52 -78.22
C LEU A 10 11.10 -27.77 -78.21
N SER A 11 10.98 -26.68 -77.45
CA SER A 11 10.52 -25.36 -77.95
C SER A 11 10.32 -24.27 -76.87
N ILE A 12 11.00 -23.15 -77.13
CA ILE A 12 10.54 -21.75 -77.08
C ILE A 12 10.22 -21.12 -75.71
N GLY A 13 11.08 -20.19 -75.34
CA GLY A 13 10.85 -19.23 -74.27
C GLY A 13 9.95 -18.05 -74.69
N ALA A 14 9.32 -17.47 -73.68
CA ALA A 14 8.84 -16.09 -73.69
C ALA A 14 9.21 -15.48 -72.33
N ALA A 15 10.29 -14.71 -72.31
CA ALA A 15 10.62 -13.82 -71.21
C ALA A 15 9.68 -12.61 -71.30
N THR A 16 8.83 -12.42 -70.29
CA THR A 16 8.18 -11.13 -70.06
C THR A 16 8.87 -10.49 -68.87
N ALA A 17 9.68 -9.47 -69.18
CA ALA A 17 10.28 -8.57 -68.22
C ALA A 17 9.17 -7.72 -67.60
N SER A 18 8.85 -7.96 -66.33
CA SER A 18 8.06 -7.02 -65.54
C SER A 18 8.92 -5.80 -65.22
N PRO A 19 8.44 -4.57 -65.43
CA PRO A 19 9.19 -3.36 -65.14
C PRO A 19 9.44 -3.23 -63.63
N VAL A 20 10.71 -2.99 -63.31
CA VAL A 20 11.16 -2.48 -62.01
C VAL A 20 10.54 -1.09 -61.83
N PHE A 21 9.35 -1.03 -61.22
CA PHE A 21 8.86 0.20 -60.63
C PHE A 21 9.57 0.41 -59.29
N ARG A 22 10.69 1.11 -59.38
CA ARG A 22 11.36 1.75 -58.25
C ARG A 22 10.40 2.85 -57.77
N SER A 23 9.53 2.49 -56.84
CA SER A 23 8.66 3.45 -56.17
C SER A 23 9.55 4.50 -55.48
N PRO A 24 9.22 5.80 -55.57
CA PRO A 24 9.90 6.80 -54.77
C PRO A 24 9.76 6.41 -53.31
N ILE A 25 10.88 6.35 -52.61
CA ILE A 25 10.93 6.28 -51.15
C ILE A 25 10.24 7.55 -50.67
N VAL A 26 8.94 7.46 -50.45
CA VAL A 26 8.24 8.39 -49.56
C VAL A 26 9.03 8.29 -48.26
N PRO A 27 9.59 9.40 -47.73
CA PRO A 27 10.13 9.37 -46.40
C PRO A 27 8.96 8.86 -45.55
N LYS A 28 9.09 7.64 -45.03
CA LYS A 28 8.25 7.22 -43.91
C LYS A 28 8.41 8.40 -42.97
N HIS A 29 7.34 9.17 -42.80
CA HIS A 29 7.16 9.88 -41.55
C HIS A 29 7.44 8.79 -40.55
N VAL A 30 8.63 8.87 -39.96
CA VAL A 30 8.93 8.20 -38.72
C VAL A 30 7.79 8.72 -37.89
N ALA A 31 6.74 7.90 -37.78
CA ALA A 31 5.91 7.94 -36.62
C ALA A 31 6.97 7.92 -35.54
N ARG A 32 7.22 9.10 -34.98
CA ARG A 32 7.69 9.18 -33.62
C ARG A 32 6.63 8.35 -32.92
N SER A 33 6.91 7.05 -32.83
CA SER A 33 6.58 6.28 -31.66
C SER A 33 6.95 7.26 -30.57
N LYS A 34 5.93 7.94 -30.04
CA LYS A 34 6.04 8.46 -28.71
C LYS A 34 6.36 7.19 -27.97
N THR A 35 7.65 6.95 -27.76
CA THR A 35 8.13 6.03 -26.75
C THR A 35 7.23 6.36 -25.58
N ILE A 36 6.32 5.44 -25.26
CA ILE A 36 5.57 5.51 -24.01
C ILE A 36 6.69 5.77 -23.01
N HIS A 37 6.73 6.99 -22.48
CA HIS A 37 7.63 7.26 -21.39
C HIS A 37 7.04 6.39 -20.31
N LYS A 38 7.63 5.22 -20.09
CA LYS A 38 7.56 4.57 -18.80
C LYS A 38 8.03 5.65 -17.83
N ARG A 39 7.10 6.45 -17.31
CA ARG A 39 7.30 7.07 -16.02
C ARG A 39 7.01 5.93 -15.07
N GLN A 40 8.03 5.09 -14.85
CA GLN A 40 8.11 4.30 -13.64
C GLN A 40 8.26 5.35 -12.55
N VAL A 41 7.22 5.55 -11.75
CA VAL A 41 7.38 6.33 -10.53
C VAL A 41 7.39 5.27 -9.42
N PRO A 42 8.51 5.06 -8.71
CA PRO A 42 9.05 3.70 -8.57
C PRO A 42 8.59 2.93 -7.32
N GLN A 43 7.34 3.10 -6.87
CA GLN A 43 6.86 2.53 -5.61
C GLN A 43 5.41 2.05 -5.65
N GLU A 44 4.79 2.00 -6.83
CA GLU A 44 3.35 1.80 -6.99
C GLU A 44 2.92 0.48 -6.35
N HIS A 45 3.74 -0.57 -6.49
CA HIS A 45 3.46 -1.92 -6.01
C HIS A 45 4.25 -2.33 -4.75
N SER A 46 4.87 -1.35 -4.07
CA SER A 46 5.65 -1.62 -2.85
C SER A 46 4.82 -2.27 -1.75
N HIS A 47 3.56 -1.84 -1.60
CA HIS A 47 2.62 -2.26 -0.56
C HIS A 47 1.38 -2.95 -1.17
N ASP A 48 1.57 -3.94 -2.04
CA ASP A 48 0.47 -4.59 -2.78
C ASP A 48 -0.65 -5.16 -1.89
N ILE A 49 -0.35 -5.66 -0.69
CA ILE A 49 -1.41 -6.10 0.24
C ILE A 49 -2.34 -4.95 0.63
N VAL A 50 -1.79 -3.76 0.84
CA VAL A 50 -2.57 -2.55 1.17
C VAL A 50 -3.40 -2.11 -0.01
N LEU A 51 -2.83 -2.15 -1.23
CA LEU A 51 -3.57 -1.87 -2.46
C LEU A 51 -4.71 -2.85 -2.69
N ASN A 52 -4.45 -4.15 -2.55
CA ASN A 52 -5.43 -5.20 -2.78
C ASN A 52 -6.59 -5.13 -1.80
N ILE A 53 -6.32 -4.91 -0.51
CA ILE A 53 -7.39 -4.68 0.48
C ILE A 53 -8.17 -3.42 0.10
N THR A 54 -7.50 -2.30 -0.15
CA THR A 54 -8.18 -1.03 -0.46
C THR A 54 -9.05 -1.16 -1.71
N LYS A 55 -8.56 -1.85 -2.73
CA LYS A 55 -9.28 -2.10 -3.98
C LYS A 55 -10.55 -2.90 -3.76
N GLU A 56 -10.46 -4.00 -3.02
CA GLU A 56 -11.61 -4.85 -2.67
C GLU A 56 -12.75 -4.04 -2.07
N PHE A 57 -12.44 -3.13 -1.13
CA PHE A 57 -13.47 -2.32 -0.48
C PHE A 57 -13.88 -1.10 -1.30
N LEU A 58 -13.00 -0.50 -2.09
CA LEU A 58 -13.36 0.56 -3.05
C LEU A 58 -14.40 0.05 -4.05
N GLU A 59 -14.22 -1.15 -4.59
CA GLU A 59 -15.09 -1.74 -5.61
C GLU A 59 -16.52 -2.05 -5.13
N LEU A 60 -16.76 -2.11 -3.81
CA LEU A 60 -18.10 -2.34 -3.26
C LEU A 60 -19.08 -1.20 -3.58
N ASP A 61 -18.61 0.04 -3.53
CA ASP A 61 -19.35 1.24 -3.92
C ASP A 61 -18.36 2.35 -4.31
N ASN A 62 -18.20 2.57 -5.62
CA ASN A 62 -17.24 3.51 -6.20
C ASN A 62 -17.94 4.61 -7.01
N PRO A 63 -18.64 5.55 -6.36
CA PRO A 63 -19.46 6.56 -7.04
C PRO A 63 -18.62 7.56 -7.86
N LYS A 64 -17.34 7.71 -7.51
CA LYS A 64 -16.40 8.58 -8.22
C LYS A 64 -15.69 7.90 -9.38
N GLU A 65 -15.95 6.61 -9.63
CA GLU A 65 -15.34 5.85 -10.73
C GLU A 65 -13.80 5.89 -10.69
N ILE A 66 -13.20 5.87 -9.49
CA ILE A 66 -11.74 5.79 -9.32
C ILE A 66 -11.27 4.45 -9.90
N ALA A 67 -10.32 4.47 -10.83
CA ALA A 67 -10.00 3.29 -11.62
C ALA A 67 -9.33 2.18 -10.79
N ASP A 68 -8.31 2.54 -10.01
CA ASP A 68 -7.56 1.61 -9.16
C ASP A 68 -6.86 2.42 -8.04
N PRO A 69 -6.77 1.90 -6.80
CA PRO A 69 -6.10 2.61 -5.71
C PRO A 69 -4.64 2.97 -5.99
N VAL A 70 -3.95 2.22 -6.86
CA VAL A 70 -2.55 2.50 -7.23
C VAL A 70 -2.36 3.94 -7.72
N PHE A 71 -3.35 4.49 -8.44
CA PHE A 71 -3.30 5.87 -8.96
C PHE A 71 -3.26 6.92 -7.84
N GLY A 72 -3.79 6.62 -6.65
CA GLY A 72 -3.71 7.48 -5.48
C GLY A 72 -2.30 7.59 -4.89
N LEU A 73 -1.43 6.62 -5.17
CA LEU A 73 -0.03 6.65 -4.72
C LEU A 73 0.89 7.38 -5.70
N LEU A 74 0.38 7.81 -6.85
CA LEU A 74 1.17 8.45 -7.89
C LEU A 74 1.21 9.97 -7.75
N GLY A 75 2.23 10.57 -8.37
CA GLY A 75 2.24 12.01 -8.61
C GLY A 75 1.09 12.42 -9.54
N ASP A 76 0.62 13.68 -9.43
CA ASP A 76 -0.58 14.21 -10.10
C ASP A 76 -0.66 13.86 -11.59
N ALA A 77 0.46 13.97 -12.32
CA ALA A 77 0.49 13.72 -13.76
C ALA A 77 0.10 12.28 -14.15
N ALA A 78 0.35 11.29 -13.29
CA ALA A 78 -0.04 9.90 -13.53
C ALA A 78 -1.39 9.58 -12.86
N ALA A 79 -1.66 10.20 -11.70
CA ALA A 79 -2.93 10.07 -10.99
C ALA A 79 -4.14 10.48 -11.86
N GLU A 80 -3.98 11.46 -12.76
CA GLU A 80 -5.05 11.92 -13.67
C GLU A 80 -5.68 10.79 -14.50
N GLU A 81 -4.90 9.76 -14.87
CA GLU A 81 -5.39 8.66 -15.71
C GLU A 81 -6.40 7.75 -15.00
N GLY A 82 -6.34 7.68 -13.67
CA GLY A 82 -7.21 6.84 -12.84
C GLY A 82 -8.07 7.58 -11.83
N ALA A 83 -8.06 8.91 -11.85
CA ALA A 83 -8.76 9.74 -10.86
C ALA A 83 -10.30 9.66 -10.92
N GLY A 84 -10.85 9.16 -12.02
CA GLY A 84 -12.29 9.13 -12.24
C GLY A 84 -12.88 10.55 -12.20
N GLN A 85 -13.77 10.79 -11.24
CA GLN A 85 -14.42 12.07 -10.99
C GLN A 85 -13.70 12.93 -9.94
N VAL A 86 -12.59 12.46 -9.36
CA VAL A 86 -11.78 13.27 -8.45
C VAL A 86 -11.02 14.33 -9.26
N THR A 87 -11.22 15.61 -8.92
CA THR A 87 -10.61 16.73 -9.65
C THR A 87 -9.38 17.30 -8.96
N ASN A 88 -9.31 17.19 -7.62
CA ASN A 88 -8.13 17.55 -6.85
C ASN A 88 -7.24 16.32 -6.71
N LEU A 89 -6.22 16.22 -7.57
CA LEU A 89 -5.36 15.03 -7.65
C LEU A 89 -4.50 14.85 -6.39
N ALA A 90 -4.16 15.93 -5.68
CA ALA A 90 -3.53 15.84 -4.37
C ALA A 90 -4.44 15.16 -3.32
N CYS A 91 -5.75 15.15 -3.54
CA CYS A 91 -6.74 14.48 -2.71
C CYS A 91 -7.15 13.10 -3.20
N LEU A 92 -6.68 12.62 -4.36
CA LEU A 92 -7.09 11.32 -4.90
C LEU A 92 -6.84 10.17 -3.91
N LYS A 93 -5.69 10.20 -3.24
CA LYS A 93 -5.35 9.23 -2.20
C LYS A 93 -6.36 9.22 -1.06
N GLN A 94 -6.61 10.39 -0.48
CA GLN A 94 -7.55 10.55 0.63
C GLN A 94 -8.96 10.11 0.21
N GLU A 95 -9.42 10.51 -0.97
CA GLU A 95 -10.73 10.16 -1.50
C GLU A 95 -10.90 8.65 -1.72
N THR A 96 -9.84 8.00 -2.21
CA THR A 96 -9.80 6.54 -2.37
C THR A 96 -9.88 5.84 -1.01
N ALA A 97 -9.05 6.27 -0.06
CA ALA A 97 -9.02 5.73 1.30
C ALA A 97 -10.36 5.92 2.01
N ASP A 98 -10.94 7.11 1.91
CA ASP A 98 -12.18 7.51 2.57
C ASP A 98 -13.40 6.75 2.02
N GLN A 99 -13.45 6.53 0.71
CA GLN A 99 -14.49 5.70 0.10
C GLN A 99 -14.35 4.22 0.50
N ALA A 100 -13.14 3.65 0.42
CA ALA A 100 -12.90 2.27 0.83
C ALA A 100 -13.22 2.05 2.32
N PHE A 101 -12.82 2.99 3.18
CA PHE A 101 -13.13 2.97 4.60
C PHE A 101 -14.64 3.03 4.86
N THR A 102 -15.35 3.93 4.17
CA THR A 102 -16.82 4.03 4.24
C THR A 102 -17.48 2.70 3.91
N ASN A 103 -17.04 2.06 2.82
CA ASN A 103 -17.58 0.79 2.36
C ASN A 103 -17.31 -0.35 3.36
N ALA A 104 -16.08 -0.44 3.89
CA ALA A 104 -15.72 -1.41 4.91
C ALA A 104 -16.50 -1.22 6.21
N LYS A 105 -16.63 0.03 6.66
CA LYS A 105 -17.39 0.40 7.87
C LYS A 105 -18.87 0.08 7.73
N ALA A 106 -19.45 0.21 6.53
CA ALA A 106 -20.85 -0.13 6.26
C ALA A 106 -21.16 -1.62 6.47
N ILE A 107 -20.16 -2.50 6.30
CA ILE A 107 -20.29 -3.96 6.52
C ILE A 107 -19.56 -4.45 7.77
N SER A 108 -19.06 -3.54 8.60
CA SER A 108 -18.31 -3.82 9.82
C SER A 108 -17.08 -4.71 9.64
N ASP A 109 -16.34 -4.52 8.54
CA ASP A 109 -15.12 -5.27 8.23
C ASP A 109 -13.87 -4.52 8.72
N LEU A 110 -13.19 -5.08 9.72
CA LEU A 110 -11.99 -4.50 10.31
C LEU A 110 -10.78 -4.57 9.38
N ARG A 111 -10.67 -5.59 8.52
CA ARG A 111 -9.59 -5.68 7.54
C ARG A 111 -9.71 -4.57 6.52
N GLY A 112 -10.91 -4.31 6.01
CA GLY A 112 -11.14 -3.21 5.08
C GLY A 112 -10.90 -1.84 5.69
N MET A 113 -11.36 -1.63 6.92
CA MET A 113 -11.12 -0.38 7.65
C MET A 113 -9.61 -0.18 7.91
N ALA A 114 -8.91 -1.21 8.37
CA ALA A 114 -7.46 -1.15 8.61
C ALA A 114 -6.66 -0.95 7.31
N GLY A 115 -7.02 -1.64 6.23
CA GLY A 115 -6.37 -1.49 4.93
C GLY A 115 -6.51 -0.07 4.36
N ALA A 116 -7.69 0.54 4.49
CA ALA A 116 -7.91 1.93 4.06
C ALA A 116 -7.10 2.93 4.91
N LEU A 117 -6.96 2.72 6.22
CA LEU A 117 -6.10 3.56 7.06
C LEU A 117 -4.61 3.41 6.70
N LEU A 118 -4.14 2.17 6.47
CA LEU A 118 -2.79 1.90 6.00
C LEU A 118 -2.54 2.60 4.66
N PHE A 119 -3.49 2.49 3.72
CA PHE A 119 -3.40 3.15 2.44
C PHE A 119 -3.31 4.68 2.59
N GLN A 120 -4.08 5.29 3.50
CA GLN A 120 -3.96 6.73 3.77
C GLN A 120 -2.58 7.12 4.35
N ALA A 121 -1.97 6.25 5.16
CA ALA A 121 -0.72 6.53 5.84
C ALA A 121 0.54 6.35 4.99
N ILE A 122 0.60 5.35 4.10
CA ILE A 122 1.82 5.05 3.30
C ILE A 122 2.31 6.23 2.47
N GLU A 123 3.54 6.21 1.99
CA GLU A 123 4.07 7.30 1.18
C GLU A 123 3.29 7.46 -0.14
N ARG A 124 3.00 8.71 -0.52
CA ARG A 124 2.60 9.05 -1.89
C ARG A 124 3.85 9.43 -2.66
N ASN A 125 4.02 8.88 -3.84
CA ASN A 125 5.20 9.10 -4.64
C ASN A 125 5.36 10.56 -5.08
N SER A 126 6.57 11.08 -4.92
CA SER A 126 6.95 12.43 -5.33
C SER A 126 7.73 12.40 -6.65
N ALA A 127 7.98 13.57 -7.24
CA ALA A 127 8.74 13.65 -8.49
C ALA A 127 10.26 13.45 -8.30
N LYS A 128 10.76 13.36 -7.05
CA LYS A 128 12.19 13.32 -6.74
C LYS A 128 12.44 12.80 -5.32
N VAL A 129 13.48 11.99 -5.13
CA VAL A 129 13.98 11.60 -3.81
C VAL A 129 14.12 12.81 -2.87
N GLY A 130 13.52 12.67 -1.70
CA GLY A 130 13.47 13.66 -0.62
C GLY A 130 12.53 14.85 -0.86
N ALA A 131 11.73 14.84 -1.93
CA ALA A 131 10.70 15.85 -2.13
C ALA A 131 9.43 15.48 -1.35
N ALA A 132 8.88 16.45 -0.62
CA ALA A 132 7.60 16.30 0.04
C ALA A 132 6.48 16.17 -0.99
N SER A 133 5.57 15.24 -0.73
CA SER A 133 4.38 15.03 -1.57
C SER A 133 3.27 16.00 -1.17
N GLU A 134 2.57 16.54 -2.18
CA GLU A 134 1.48 17.48 -1.94
C GLU A 134 0.38 16.83 -1.09
N LEU A 135 -0.03 17.56 -0.04
CA LEU A 135 -1.05 17.11 0.90
C LEU A 135 -2.44 17.49 0.41
N CYS A 136 -3.41 16.60 0.64
CA CYS A 136 -4.81 16.95 0.47
C CYS A 136 -5.23 18.04 1.47
N THR A 137 -5.98 19.02 1.00
CA THR A 137 -6.52 20.13 1.84
C THR A 137 -8.04 20.07 1.99
N GLU A 138 -8.67 19.06 1.40
CA GLU A 138 -10.11 18.82 1.51
C GLU A 138 -10.41 17.98 2.75
N ALA A 139 -11.60 18.17 3.32
CA ALA A 139 -12.01 17.41 4.49
C ALA A 139 -12.46 16.01 4.08
N ALA A 140 -11.89 14.97 4.71
CA ALA A 140 -12.40 13.61 4.58
C ALA A 140 -13.78 13.47 5.24
N VAL A 141 -14.61 12.55 4.74
CA VAL A 141 -15.91 12.21 5.31
C VAL A 141 -15.73 11.46 6.63
N ASN A 142 -14.76 10.54 6.70
CA ASN A 142 -14.48 9.77 7.91
C ASN A 142 -13.44 10.48 8.79
N PRO A 143 -13.75 10.72 10.09
CA PRO A 143 -12.81 11.37 11.00
C PRO A 143 -11.54 10.54 11.23
N GLU A 144 -11.61 9.21 11.10
CA GLU A 144 -10.45 8.32 11.22
C GLU A 144 -9.44 8.56 10.08
N ILE A 145 -9.93 8.84 8.87
CA ILE A 145 -9.09 9.20 7.71
C ILE A 145 -8.59 10.64 7.84
N ALA A 146 -9.45 11.56 8.29
CA ALA A 146 -9.10 12.96 8.50
C ALA A 146 -8.02 13.18 9.59
N ALA A 147 -7.89 12.23 10.53
CA ALA A 147 -6.86 12.27 11.56
C ALA A 147 -5.45 11.97 11.02
N LEU A 148 -5.36 11.37 9.84
CA LEU A 148 -4.11 10.91 9.23
C LEU A 148 -3.66 11.82 8.10
N THR A 149 -2.35 11.85 7.91
CA THR A 149 -1.71 12.32 6.68
C THR A 149 -0.81 11.21 6.16
N GLN A 150 -0.19 11.42 5.00
CA GLN A 150 0.75 10.49 4.39
C GLN A 150 2.16 10.64 4.96
N HIS A 151 2.90 9.53 5.01
CA HIS A 151 4.35 9.54 5.12
C HIS A 151 4.98 10.38 4.02
N GLN A 152 6.14 10.91 4.34
CA GLN A 152 7.04 11.62 3.43
C GLN A 152 8.19 10.71 3.05
N ASP A 153 8.79 10.98 1.89
CA ASP A 153 10.04 10.35 1.47
C ASP A 153 11.09 10.47 2.59
N ALA A 154 11.65 9.34 3.02
CA ALA A 154 12.58 9.27 4.14
C ALA A 154 13.86 10.11 3.95
N ALA A 155 14.24 10.45 2.71
CA ALA A 155 15.36 11.36 2.44
C ALA A 155 14.98 12.85 2.60
N GLY A 156 13.70 13.16 2.82
CA GLY A 156 13.19 14.50 3.02
C GLY A 156 13.60 15.10 4.37
N GLU A 157 13.78 16.41 4.41
CA GLU A 157 14.07 17.13 5.65
C GLU A 157 12.90 16.99 6.65
N GLY A 158 13.19 16.48 7.84
CA GLY A 158 12.19 16.24 8.89
C GLY A 158 11.26 15.04 8.66
N ALA A 159 11.45 14.26 7.58
CA ALA A 159 10.56 13.17 7.20
C ALA A 159 10.43 12.10 8.28
N GLU A 160 11.53 11.66 8.89
CA GLU A 160 11.51 10.64 9.95
C GLU A 160 10.59 11.01 11.14
N ALA A 161 10.62 12.28 11.58
CA ALA A 161 9.78 12.74 12.68
C ALA A 161 8.29 12.81 12.29
N VAL A 162 8.01 13.15 11.02
CA VAL A 162 6.66 13.16 10.46
C VAL A 162 6.14 11.73 10.30
N ASN A 163 6.93 10.82 9.72
CA ASN A 163 6.55 9.43 9.49
C ASN A 163 6.29 8.71 10.80
N LYS A 164 7.15 8.92 11.81
CA LYS A 164 6.88 8.43 13.18
C LYS A 164 5.56 8.97 13.72
N ALA A 165 5.28 10.27 13.57
CA ALA A 165 4.02 10.85 14.06
C ALA A 165 2.79 10.25 13.36
N VAL A 166 2.86 10.04 12.04
CA VAL A 166 1.82 9.38 11.24
C VAL A 166 1.61 7.93 11.71
N THR A 167 2.69 7.17 11.88
CA THR A 167 2.65 5.77 12.32
C THR A 167 2.04 5.62 13.72
N LEU A 168 2.41 6.51 14.66
CA LEU A 168 1.82 6.50 16.00
C LEU A 168 0.35 6.92 16.00
N GLU A 169 -0.05 7.86 15.15
CA GLU A 169 -1.48 8.23 15.02
C GLU A 169 -2.28 7.11 14.35
N LEU A 170 -1.74 6.49 13.31
CA LEU A 170 -2.34 5.32 12.66
C LEU A 170 -2.59 4.19 13.66
N ALA A 171 -1.62 3.90 14.53
CA ALA A 171 -1.77 2.91 15.58
C ALA A 171 -2.95 3.22 16.52
N LYS A 172 -3.16 4.48 16.90
CA LYS A 172 -4.31 4.89 17.71
C LYS A 172 -5.62 4.73 16.96
N GLN A 173 -5.67 5.08 15.67
CA GLN A 173 -6.89 4.89 14.87
C GLN A 173 -7.24 3.40 14.75
N LEU A 174 -6.25 2.53 14.50
CA LEU A 174 -6.42 1.08 14.48
C LEU A 174 -6.91 0.53 15.83
N ALA A 175 -6.29 0.95 16.94
CA ALA A 175 -6.70 0.57 18.29
C ALA A 175 -8.13 1.01 18.60
N ALA A 176 -8.49 2.25 18.24
CA ALA A 176 -9.82 2.81 18.47
C ALA A 176 -10.92 2.01 17.74
N MET A 177 -10.63 1.41 16.59
CA MET A 177 -11.58 0.53 15.91
C MET A 177 -11.50 -0.95 16.29
N GLY A 178 -10.54 -1.32 17.16
CA GLY A 178 -10.32 -2.70 17.59
C GLY A 178 -9.54 -3.55 16.59
N ALA A 179 -8.82 -2.93 15.67
CA ALA A 179 -7.82 -3.60 14.83
C ALA A 179 -6.48 -3.73 15.58
N ASP A 180 -5.56 -4.54 15.06
CA ASP A 180 -4.21 -4.67 15.59
C ASP A 180 -3.40 -3.37 15.40
N PRO A 181 -2.98 -2.68 16.49
CA PRO A 181 -2.20 -1.46 16.38
C PRO A 181 -0.83 -1.65 15.72
N ASN A 182 -0.25 -2.86 15.81
CA ASN A 182 1.06 -3.15 15.22
C ASN A 182 1.02 -3.17 13.69
N LEU A 183 -0.16 -3.23 13.05
CA LEU A 183 -0.29 -3.03 11.61
C LEU A 183 0.28 -1.68 11.16
N ALA A 184 0.24 -0.66 12.02
CA ALA A 184 0.79 0.65 11.69
C ALA A 184 2.27 0.59 11.28
N LEU A 185 3.03 -0.37 11.82
CA LEU A 185 4.43 -0.56 11.48
C LEU A 185 4.64 -0.98 10.02
N LEU A 186 3.63 -1.59 9.40
CA LEU A 186 3.65 -1.98 7.99
C LEU A 186 3.38 -0.80 7.03
N SER A 187 3.11 0.40 7.54
CA SER A 187 3.02 1.60 6.72
C SER A 187 4.37 2.25 6.44
N GLY A 188 5.44 1.78 7.09
CA GLY A 188 6.76 2.41 7.05
C GLY A 188 7.35 2.59 5.65
N THR A 189 8.37 3.43 5.57
CA THR A 189 9.00 3.78 4.29
C THR A 189 10.24 2.95 4.00
N PHE A 190 10.79 3.12 2.80
CA PHE A 190 12.13 2.65 2.47
C PHE A 190 13.22 3.41 3.24
N ALA A 191 14.43 2.86 3.28
CA ALA A 191 15.59 3.60 3.75
C ALA A 191 15.87 4.86 2.89
N PRO A 192 16.34 5.98 3.47
CA PRO A 192 16.61 7.21 2.72
C PRO A 192 17.49 7.01 1.48
N GLY A 193 17.00 7.47 0.32
CA GLY A 193 17.72 7.42 -0.96
C GLY A 193 18.74 8.55 -1.16
N ASP A 194 19.47 8.53 -2.27
CA ASP A 194 20.34 9.64 -2.68
C ASP A 194 19.52 10.79 -3.27
N LEU A 195 19.62 11.98 -2.68
CA LEU A 195 18.98 13.22 -3.17
C LEU A 195 19.40 13.63 -4.59
N ASN A 196 20.49 13.05 -5.11
CA ASN A 196 20.99 13.25 -6.47
C ASN A 196 20.58 12.14 -7.44
N ASP A 197 19.77 11.18 -7.00
CA ASP A 197 19.24 10.14 -7.88
C ASP A 197 18.35 10.76 -8.96
N ALA A 198 18.82 10.66 -10.21
CA ALA A 198 18.14 11.18 -11.38
C ALA A 198 16.93 10.35 -11.79
N THR A 199 16.79 9.13 -11.27
CA THR A 199 15.64 8.25 -11.54
C THR A 199 14.44 8.58 -10.64
N GLY A 200 14.68 9.14 -9.45
CA GLY A 200 13.64 9.37 -8.46
C GLY A 200 13.21 8.12 -7.69
N ALA A 201 13.86 6.97 -7.90
CA ALA A 201 13.51 5.72 -7.22
C ALA A 201 14.08 5.63 -5.81
N GLY A 202 15.27 6.18 -5.58
CA GLY A 202 15.96 5.99 -4.31
C GLY A 202 16.24 4.50 -4.08
N ASN A 203 15.88 4.00 -2.89
CA ASN A 203 16.04 2.60 -2.51
C ASN A 203 14.76 1.77 -2.67
N SER A 204 13.80 2.25 -3.44
CA SER A 204 12.51 1.60 -3.57
C SER A 204 12.51 0.38 -4.49
N CYS A 205 11.42 -0.39 -4.42
CA CYS A 205 11.08 -1.46 -5.33
C CYS A 205 9.67 -1.21 -5.92
N ASP A 206 9.39 -1.82 -7.06
CA ASP A 206 8.15 -1.64 -7.82
C ASP A 206 7.66 -2.95 -8.48
N ASP A 207 8.16 -4.08 -7.98
CA ASP A 207 7.76 -5.39 -8.50
C ASP A 207 6.37 -5.74 -7.96
N GLU A 208 5.45 -6.10 -8.86
CA GLU A 208 4.13 -6.63 -8.49
C GLU A 208 4.29 -7.94 -7.72
N GLU A 209 3.88 -7.93 -6.46
CA GLU A 209 3.88 -9.08 -5.56
C GLU A 209 2.55 -9.12 -4.79
N PRO A 210 1.48 -9.66 -5.41
CA PRO A 210 0.10 -9.48 -4.95
C PRO A 210 -0.20 -9.96 -3.52
N GLU A 211 0.61 -10.87 -2.97
CA GLU A 211 0.40 -11.40 -1.62
C GLU A 211 0.83 -10.43 -0.51
N LEU A 212 1.89 -9.65 -0.74
CA LEU A 212 2.47 -8.75 0.27
C LEU A 212 2.88 -7.41 -0.34
N GLY A 213 3.80 -7.46 -1.30
CA GLY A 213 4.46 -6.30 -1.87
C GLY A 213 5.97 -6.41 -1.70
N CYS A 214 6.69 -5.88 -2.68
CA CYS A 214 8.14 -6.06 -2.77
C CYS A 214 8.90 -5.45 -1.57
N ILE A 215 8.32 -4.47 -0.86
CA ILE A 215 8.98 -3.86 0.32
C ILE A 215 9.14 -4.89 1.46
N PHE A 216 8.17 -5.79 1.58
CA PHE A 216 8.14 -6.80 2.63
C PHE A 216 8.99 -8.01 2.24
N SER A 217 8.80 -8.54 1.04
CA SER A 217 9.48 -9.77 0.58
C SER A 217 10.99 -9.58 0.43
N GLN A 218 11.42 -8.36 0.07
CA GLN A 218 12.84 -8.03 -0.08
C GLN A 218 13.46 -7.50 1.22
N GLY A 219 12.70 -7.37 2.32
CA GLY A 219 13.23 -6.89 3.59
C GLY A 219 13.63 -5.41 3.57
N LEU A 220 12.96 -4.60 2.76
CA LEU A 220 13.32 -3.19 2.51
C LEU A 220 12.59 -2.19 3.42
N LEU A 221 11.56 -2.65 4.14
CA LEU A 221 10.80 -1.84 5.07
C LEU A 221 11.69 -1.34 6.22
N VAL A 222 11.61 -0.05 6.50
CA VAL A 222 12.13 0.55 7.72
C VAL A 222 10.96 0.95 8.60
N LEU A 223 10.91 0.42 9.83
CA LEU A 223 9.86 0.73 10.78
C LEU A 223 10.07 2.15 11.34
N ASP A 224 9.06 3.01 11.26
CA ASP A 224 9.17 4.37 11.82
C ASP A 224 9.07 4.42 13.33
N ALA A 225 8.56 3.36 13.96
CA ALA A 225 8.39 3.23 15.40
C ALA A 225 8.68 1.80 15.86
N THR A 226 8.90 1.63 17.16
CA THR A 226 9.01 0.32 17.81
C THR A 226 7.65 -0.18 18.29
N GLU A 227 7.50 -1.48 18.50
CA GLU A 227 6.30 -2.07 19.13
C GLU A 227 6.03 -1.49 20.53
N ASP A 228 7.09 -1.13 21.28
CA ASP A 228 6.96 -0.50 22.60
C ASP A 228 6.39 0.93 22.51
N GLU A 229 6.81 1.71 21.50
CA GLU A 229 6.23 3.03 21.22
C GLU A 229 4.77 2.92 20.79
N ILE A 230 4.42 1.92 19.97
CA ILE A 230 3.03 1.63 19.57
C ILE A 230 2.18 1.30 20.81
N SER A 231 2.64 0.35 21.63
CA SER A 231 1.97 -0.05 22.88
C SER A 231 1.76 1.15 23.81
N SER A 232 2.77 2.01 23.94
CA SER A 232 2.68 3.24 24.74
C SER A 232 1.67 4.24 24.16
N ALA A 233 1.64 4.42 22.84
CA ALA A 233 0.74 5.36 22.17
C ALA A 233 -0.74 4.97 22.26
N VAL A 234 -1.02 3.66 22.36
CA VAL A 234 -2.40 3.13 22.39
C VAL A 234 -2.91 2.78 23.79
N ALA A 235 -2.09 2.90 24.83
CA ALA A 235 -2.41 2.48 26.19
C ALA A 235 -3.74 3.08 26.74
N ASP A 236 -4.04 4.32 26.37
CA ASP A 236 -5.25 5.04 26.80
C ASP A 236 -6.33 5.15 25.71
N VAL A 237 -6.18 4.45 24.59
CA VAL A 237 -7.15 4.50 23.48
C VAL A 237 -8.31 3.56 23.79
N ALA A 238 -9.49 4.15 24.00
CA ALA A 238 -10.71 3.37 24.14
C ALA A 238 -11.21 2.90 22.77
N GLN A 239 -11.52 1.62 22.66
CA GLN A 239 -12.18 1.07 21.48
C GLN A 239 -13.59 1.67 21.34
N THR A 240 -13.86 2.32 20.22
CA THR A 240 -15.14 2.95 19.87
C THR A 240 -15.95 2.15 18.84
N PHE A 241 -15.35 1.13 18.23
CA PHE A 241 -15.99 0.31 17.21
C PHE A 241 -15.66 -1.17 17.40
N THR A 242 -16.57 -2.07 17.01
CA THR A 242 -16.34 -3.52 17.01
C THR A 242 -16.82 -4.08 15.68
N GLY A 243 -15.89 -4.62 14.90
CA GLY A 243 -16.18 -5.31 13.64
C GLY A 243 -15.70 -6.75 13.63
N THR A 244 -15.71 -7.35 12.45
CA THR A 244 -15.24 -8.72 12.19
C THR A 244 -14.10 -8.72 11.17
N GLY A 245 -13.41 -9.85 11.01
CA GLY A 245 -12.43 -10.02 9.93
C GLY A 245 -11.13 -9.24 10.11
N GLY A 246 -10.63 -9.08 11.34
CA GLY A 246 -9.36 -8.40 11.58
C GLY A 246 -8.16 -9.10 10.95
N ILE A 247 -7.11 -8.32 10.67
CA ILE A 247 -5.78 -8.78 10.28
C ILE A 247 -4.79 -8.42 11.40
N PHE A 248 -3.69 -9.17 11.49
CA PHE A 248 -2.63 -8.95 12.47
C PHE A 248 -1.29 -8.80 11.75
N ALA A 249 -0.43 -7.91 12.25
CA ALA A 249 0.87 -7.67 11.62
C ALA A 249 1.74 -8.94 11.60
N THR A 250 1.70 -9.73 12.68
CA THR A 250 2.47 -10.98 12.83
C THR A 250 1.99 -12.11 11.92
N ASP A 251 0.77 -12.02 11.38
CA ASP A 251 0.27 -12.99 10.40
C ASP A 251 0.80 -12.68 9.00
N LEU A 252 1.24 -11.44 8.77
CA LEU A 252 1.73 -10.98 7.46
C LEU A 252 3.25 -11.08 7.37
N VAL A 253 3.97 -10.64 8.41
CA VAL A 253 5.43 -10.56 8.41
C VAL A 253 6.02 -10.77 9.80
N ASP A 254 7.30 -11.16 9.85
CA ASP A 254 8.10 -11.10 11.08
C ASP A 254 8.64 -9.68 11.29
N LEU A 255 7.99 -8.90 12.15
CA LEU A 255 8.36 -7.51 12.43
C LEU A 255 9.81 -7.37 12.92
N ALA A 256 10.35 -8.39 13.61
CA ALA A 256 11.72 -8.36 14.12
C ALA A 256 12.78 -8.47 13.02
N SER A 257 12.37 -8.82 11.79
CA SER A 257 13.27 -8.91 10.64
C SER A 257 13.62 -7.55 10.02
N PHE A 258 12.86 -6.48 10.35
CA PHE A 258 13.04 -5.14 9.80
C PHE A 258 13.83 -4.24 10.74
N SER A 259 14.56 -3.28 10.16
CA SER A 259 15.23 -2.23 10.93
C SER A 259 14.24 -1.15 11.38
N VAL A 260 14.50 -0.54 12.54
CA VAL A 260 13.74 0.61 13.05
C VAL A 260 14.53 1.89 12.80
N ALA A 261 13.86 2.95 12.34
CA ALA A 261 14.43 4.28 12.20
C ALA A 261 14.95 4.80 13.55
N SER A 262 16.14 5.42 13.55
CA SER A 262 16.82 5.82 14.80
C SER A 262 16.33 7.13 15.42
N ASN A 263 15.31 7.77 14.83
CA ASN A 263 14.85 9.08 15.28
C ASN A 263 14.09 9.00 16.61
N THR A 264 14.36 9.92 17.53
CA THR A 264 13.63 10.04 18.80
C THR A 264 12.60 11.18 18.81
N ALA A 265 12.66 12.10 17.84
CA ALA A 265 11.72 13.18 17.69
C ALA A 265 10.40 12.71 17.06
N VAL A 266 9.30 13.33 17.48
CA VAL A 266 7.96 13.12 16.94
C VAL A 266 7.40 14.49 16.56
N ALA A 267 6.96 14.64 15.31
CA ALA A 267 6.35 15.89 14.85
C ALA A 267 4.93 16.08 15.41
N ASP A 268 4.46 17.33 15.52
CA ASP A 268 3.07 17.61 15.85
C ASP A 268 2.17 17.42 14.61
N LEU A 269 1.59 16.22 14.51
CA LEU A 269 0.73 15.84 13.39
C LEU A 269 -0.49 16.75 13.24
N LYS A 270 -1.02 17.28 14.34
CA LYS A 270 -2.19 18.18 14.29
C LYS A 270 -1.85 19.48 13.56
N THR A 271 -0.64 19.98 13.72
CA THR A 271 -0.17 21.16 13.01
C THR A 271 -0.05 20.87 11.50
N ILE A 272 0.49 19.69 11.14
CA ILE A 272 0.67 19.26 9.75
C ILE A 272 -0.68 19.04 9.04
N VAL A 273 -1.61 18.30 9.65
CA VAL A 273 -2.93 17.99 9.07
C VAL A 273 -3.76 19.27 8.85
N ASN A 274 -3.59 20.29 9.68
CA ASN A 274 -4.26 21.59 9.51
C ASN A 274 -3.60 22.50 8.46
N GLY A 275 -2.68 21.97 7.64
CA GLY A 275 -2.07 22.69 6.52
C GLY A 275 -0.98 23.68 6.91
N ALA A 276 -0.46 23.63 8.14
CA ALA A 276 0.77 24.34 8.46
C ALA A 276 1.97 23.52 7.97
N ALA A 277 2.92 24.19 7.30
CA ALA A 277 4.19 23.56 6.95
C ALA A 277 4.82 22.98 8.22
N ALA A 278 5.37 21.76 8.13
CA ALA A 278 6.12 21.16 9.22
C ALA A 278 7.26 22.11 9.62
N THR A 279 7.07 22.84 10.72
CA THR A 279 8.15 23.57 11.35
C THR A 279 9.00 22.57 12.11
N ASP A 280 10.32 22.72 12.05
CA ASP A 280 11.28 21.89 12.80
C ASP A 280 10.71 21.47 14.15
N ALA A 281 10.68 20.16 14.40
CA ALA A 281 10.43 19.64 15.73
C ALA A 281 11.52 20.20 16.64
N ALA A 282 11.20 21.25 17.38
CA ALA A 282 12.09 21.78 18.40
C ALA A 282 12.32 20.62 19.38
N ALA A 283 13.53 20.09 19.40
CA ALA A 283 13.95 19.13 20.41
C ALA A 283 13.68 19.77 21.77
N THR A 284 12.63 19.33 22.46
CA THR A 284 12.46 19.60 23.87
C THR A 284 13.51 18.77 24.59
N ASP A 285 14.65 19.40 24.85
CA ASP A 285 15.63 18.93 25.83
C ASP A 285 14.94 18.86 27.21
N ASP A 286 14.24 17.76 27.48
CA ASP A 286 13.88 17.35 28.83
C ASP A 286 14.84 16.23 29.27
N ALA A 287 16.12 16.58 29.33
CA ALA A 287 17.12 15.77 29.99
C ALA A 287 17.14 16.15 31.48
N ALA A 288 16.34 15.42 32.26
CA ALA A 288 16.39 15.44 33.71
C ALA A 288 17.82 15.18 34.21
N ALA A 289 18.31 16.14 34.98
CA ALA A 289 19.58 16.08 35.69
C ALA A 289 19.68 14.83 36.57
N THR A 290 20.76 14.07 36.42
CA THR A 290 21.32 13.27 37.50
C THR A 290 22.79 13.60 37.62
N GLU A 291 23.13 14.34 38.67
CA GLU A 291 24.50 14.59 39.12
C GLU A 291 25.16 13.27 39.55
N ASP A 292 26.39 13.02 39.10
CA ASP A 292 27.45 12.60 40.02
C ASP A 292 28.85 12.96 39.48
N ALA A 293 29.75 13.25 40.42
CA ALA A 293 30.89 14.14 40.29
C ALA A 293 32.22 13.48 39.87
N ALA A 294 33.12 14.29 39.27
CA ALA A 294 34.56 14.30 39.61
C ALA A 294 35.27 15.55 39.04
N ALA A 295 36.05 16.20 39.92
CA ALA A 295 36.82 17.44 39.78
C ALA A 295 37.92 17.37 38.68
N THR A 296 38.59 18.44 38.22
CA THR A 296 39.49 19.36 38.97
C THR A 296 40.12 20.40 38.00
N GLU A 297 40.27 21.66 38.45
CA GLU A 297 41.17 22.80 38.05
C GLU A 297 41.16 23.32 36.58
N ASP A 298 41.39 24.59 36.23
CA ASP A 298 41.97 25.75 36.92
C ASP A 298 41.53 27.07 36.21
N ALA A 299 41.66 28.16 36.97
CA ALA A 299 41.52 29.60 36.74
C ALA A 299 41.47 30.20 35.32
N ALA A 300 40.62 31.23 35.13
CA ALA A 300 41.03 32.63 35.37
C ALA A 300 39.89 33.63 35.13
N ALA A 301 39.84 34.63 36.00
CA ALA A 301 38.85 35.69 36.12
C ALA A 301 39.02 36.81 35.08
N THR A 302 37.93 37.50 34.73
CA THR A 302 37.90 38.98 34.81
C THR A 302 36.47 39.49 34.93
N ALA A 303 36.24 40.30 35.97
CA ALA A 303 35.00 41.02 36.24
C ALA A 303 34.91 42.30 35.41
N THR A 304 33.70 42.76 35.12
CA THR A 304 33.37 44.19 35.16
C THR A 304 31.90 44.37 35.51
N ASP A 305 31.66 45.04 36.63
CA ASP A 305 30.39 45.61 37.07
C ASP A 305 29.81 46.58 36.02
N ASP A 306 28.49 46.68 35.92
CA ASP A 306 27.84 47.96 36.20
C ASP A 306 26.33 47.88 36.45
N ALA A 307 25.89 48.84 37.24
CA ALA A 307 24.69 48.88 38.06
C ALA A 307 23.35 49.26 37.37
N ALA A 308 22.28 48.74 37.97
CA ALA A 308 21.05 49.39 38.40
C ALA A 308 20.22 50.26 37.43
N THR A 309 18.92 49.97 37.35
CA THR A 309 17.88 50.98 37.67
C THR A 309 16.53 50.33 38.00
N ALA A 310 16.00 50.68 39.17
CA ALA A 310 14.61 50.50 39.56
C ALA A 310 13.78 51.67 39.00
N THR A 311 12.50 51.43 38.67
CA THR A 311 11.45 52.46 38.87
C THR A 311 10.11 51.79 39.15
N ASP A 312 9.46 52.32 40.17
CA ASP A 312 8.17 51.95 40.75
C ASP A 312 6.96 52.51 39.97
N ASP A 313 5.79 52.05 40.42
CA ASP A 313 4.50 52.76 40.56
C ASP A 313 3.59 53.06 39.35
N GLU A 314 2.42 52.41 39.33
CA GLU A 314 1.07 52.96 39.66
C GLU A 314 0.00 51.92 39.23
N ALA A 315 -0.74 51.25 40.12
CA ALA A 315 -1.85 51.71 40.98
C ALA A 315 -3.22 51.89 40.27
N ALA A 316 -4.19 51.13 40.80
CA ALA A 316 -5.63 51.41 40.88
C ALA A 316 -6.46 51.28 39.58
N THR A 317 -7.71 50.79 39.55
CA THR A 317 -8.74 50.65 40.60
C THR A 317 -9.84 49.68 40.13
N ALA A 318 -10.53 49.09 41.11
CA ALA A 318 -11.67 48.19 41.02
C ALA A 318 -12.97 48.83 40.47
N THR A 319 -13.96 48.00 40.13
CA THR A 319 -15.41 48.01 40.55
C THR A 319 -16.08 46.88 39.73
N GLU A 320 -16.32 45.66 40.22
CA GLU A 320 -17.36 45.15 41.14
C GLU A 320 -18.83 45.34 40.68
N THR A 321 -19.58 44.23 40.69
CA THR A 321 -21.04 43.99 40.97
C THR A 321 -21.55 42.89 40.02
N ALA A 322 -21.64 41.61 40.44
CA ALA A 322 -22.74 40.94 41.19
C ALA A 322 -24.09 41.00 40.43
N ALA A 323 -25.00 40.04 40.37
CA ALA A 323 -25.22 38.65 40.82
C ALA A 323 -26.32 38.12 39.85
N ALA A 324 -26.62 36.83 39.65
CA ALA A 324 -27.25 35.86 40.54
C ALA A 324 -27.49 34.61 39.66
N ASP A 325 -27.10 33.41 40.08
CA ASP A 325 -27.93 32.44 40.82
C ASP A 325 -28.97 31.74 39.93
N ASP A 326 -28.75 30.45 39.62
CA ASP A 326 -29.75 29.42 39.96
C ASP A 326 -29.12 28.02 39.99
N THR A 327 -29.33 27.39 41.14
CA THR A 327 -29.05 26.02 41.55
C THR A 327 -29.99 24.99 40.93
N VAL A 328 -29.46 23.84 40.48
CA VAL A 328 -30.15 22.55 40.68
C VAL A 328 -29.14 21.45 41.03
N THR A 329 -29.38 20.88 42.21
CA THR A 329 -28.75 19.70 42.81
C THR A 329 -29.32 18.40 42.22
N ALA A 330 -28.46 17.42 41.93
CA ALA A 330 -28.81 16.01 42.10
C ALA A 330 -27.55 15.18 42.39
N THR A 331 -27.60 14.50 43.53
CA THR A 331 -26.55 13.68 44.14
C THR A 331 -26.91 12.21 44.00
N ALA A 332 -25.97 11.38 43.54
CA ALA A 332 -25.71 9.99 43.94
C ALA A 332 -24.49 9.54 43.12
N GLY A 333 -23.36 9.10 43.65
CA GLY A 333 -23.07 8.55 44.97
C GLY A 333 -22.69 7.08 44.82
N GLU A 334 -21.46 6.79 44.39
CA GLU A 334 -20.80 5.53 44.74
C GLU A 334 -19.28 5.69 44.71
N THR A 335 -18.67 5.54 45.89
CA THR A 335 -17.25 5.67 46.15
C THR A 335 -16.70 4.26 46.29
N ALA A 336 -15.81 3.84 45.41
CA ALA A 336 -15.00 2.64 45.59
C ALA A 336 -13.54 3.05 45.79
N THR A 337 -13.08 2.93 47.03
CA THR A 337 -11.68 3.01 47.42
C THR A 337 -10.92 1.79 46.90
N VAL A 338 -9.82 1.99 46.19
CA VAL A 338 -8.80 0.96 45.97
C VAL A 338 -7.47 1.48 46.52
N THR A 339 -6.98 0.73 47.50
CA THR A 339 -5.68 0.87 48.15
C THR A 339 -4.58 0.38 47.20
N GLU A 340 -3.48 1.14 47.11
CA GLU A 340 -2.24 0.73 46.46
C GLU A 340 -1.67 -0.58 47.06
N SER A 341 -1.23 -1.47 46.18
CA SER A 341 -0.14 -2.41 46.51
C SER A 341 0.65 -2.74 45.25
N ALA A 342 1.96 -2.48 45.33
CA ALA A 342 2.96 -2.93 44.38
C ALA A 342 2.93 -4.46 44.19
N GLY A 343 3.16 -4.92 42.95
CA GLY A 343 3.35 -6.34 42.65
C GLY A 343 3.44 -6.65 41.16
N LYS A 344 4.56 -7.24 40.75
CA LYS A 344 4.91 -7.68 39.39
C LYS A 344 3.94 -8.71 38.78
N GLY A 345 3.71 -8.57 37.48
CA GLY A 345 3.54 -9.62 36.46
C GLY A 345 2.62 -10.83 36.73
N CYS A 346 1.54 -10.95 35.95
CA CYS A 346 1.17 -12.17 35.23
C CYS A 346 -0.10 -11.94 34.39
N ALA A 347 -0.10 -12.48 33.17
CA ALA A 347 -1.23 -12.52 32.26
C ALA A 347 -2.49 -13.11 32.91
N VAL A 348 -3.61 -12.39 32.83
CA VAL A 348 -4.92 -12.88 33.27
C VAL A 348 -5.72 -13.31 32.04
N LYS A 349 -5.81 -14.62 31.87
CA LYS A 349 -6.77 -15.30 30.98
C LYS A 349 -8.15 -15.24 31.64
N THR A 350 -9.00 -14.33 31.17
CA THR A 350 -10.38 -14.22 31.67
C THR A 350 -11.21 -15.39 31.15
N THR A 351 -11.54 -16.31 32.06
CA THR A 351 -12.48 -17.42 31.80
C THR A 351 -13.89 -16.93 32.12
N VAL A 352 -14.66 -16.58 31.08
CA VAL A 352 -16.10 -16.29 31.25
C VAL A 352 -16.87 -17.60 31.18
N THR A 353 -17.52 -17.94 32.29
CA THR A 353 -18.41 -19.09 32.42
C THR A 353 -19.84 -18.64 32.14
N GLY A 354 -20.47 -19.22 31.12
CA GLY A 354 -21.92 -19.38 31.04
C GLY A 354 -22.72 -18.25 30.38
N ILE A 355 -22.91 -18.34 29.06
CA ILE A 355 -24.15 -17.91 28.40
C ILE A 355 -24.48 -18.80 27.20
N THR A 356 -25.78 -19.02 27.06
CA THR A 356 -26.50 -19.98 26.22
C THR A 356 -26.21 -19.84 24.72
N GLN A 357 -25.83 -20.95 24.09
CA GLN A 357 -25.68 -21.09 22.64
C GLN A 357 -27.03 -20.88 21.94
N THR A 358 -27.14 -19.83 21.13
CA THR A 358 -28.13 -19.70 20.05
C THR A 358 -27.38 -19.84 18.73
N ALA A 359 -27.89 -20.70 17.86
CA ALA A 359 -27.26 -21.12 16.62
C ALA A 359 -26.90 -19.95 15.70
N GLY A 360 -25.60 -19.83 15.37
CA GLY A 360 -25.06 -18.97 14.34
C GLY A 360 -24.43 -19.84 13.25
N THR A 361 -24.94 -19.68 12.04
CA THR A 361 -24.60 -20.39 10.80
C THR A 361 -23.13 -20.23 10.43
N THR A 362 -22.38 -21.34 10.44
CA THR A 362 -21.06 -21.42 9.81
C THR A 362 -21.27 -21.67 8.32
N ILE A 363 -20.82 -20.73 7.48
CA ILE A 363 -20.59 -21.00 6.05
C ILE A 363 -19.22 -21.66 5.97
N THR A 364 -19.21 -22.99 5.87
CA THR A 364 -18.04 -23.77 5.47
C THR A 364 -18.35 -24.40 4.13
N THR A 365 -17.63 -23.97 3.10
CA THR A 365 -17.61 -24.64 1.79
C THR A 365 -17.05 -26.06 1.99
N ALA A 366 -17.72 -27.00 1.34
CA ALA A 366 -17.71 -28.42 1.64
C ALA A 366 -16.47 -29.17 1.12
N ILE A 367 -15.84 -29.97 1.99
CA ILE A 367 -15.27 -31.27 1.63
C ILE A 367 -15.70 -32.27 2.72
N ARG A 368 -16.19 -33.44 2.29
CA ARG A 368 -16.86 -34.50 3.07
C ARG A 368 -16.36 -35.86 2.53
N PRO A 369 -16.51 -37.00 3.22
CA PRO A 369 -15.81 -37.42 4.45
C PRO A 369 -15.31 -38.89 4.42
N GLY A 370 -14.55 -39.29 5.45
CA GLY A 370 -14.46 -40.66 6.01
C GLY A 370 -13.55 -40.60 7.24
N GLY A 371 -13.97 -40.80 8.50
CA GLY A 371 -14.65 -41.96 9.12
C GLY A 371 -13.60 -43.05 9.39
N THR A 372 -13.28 -43.57 10.56
CA THR A 372 -13.76 -43.69 11.97
C THR A 372 -12.54 -44.27 12.74
N GLY A 373 -12.23 -44.11 14.02
CA GLY A 373 -13.02 -44.15 15.24
C GLY A 373 -12.08 -44.48 16.44
N ALA A 374 -12.63 -44.38 17.64
CA ALA A 374 -11.98 -44.34 18.94
C ALA A 374 -11.18 -45.57 19.41
N SER A 375 -10.19 -45.37 20.28
CA SER A 375 -10.21 -45.81 21.70
C SER A 375 -8.88 -45.51 22.40
N GLY A 376 -8.93 -45.12 23.67
CA GLY A 376 -7.75 -44.90 24.51
C GLY A 376 -7.39 -46.13 25.36
N ALA A 377 -6.14 -46.17 25.84
CA ALA A 377 -5.73 -46.84 27.08
C ALA A 377 -4.28 -46.46 27.46
N ASP A 378 -4.09 -46.13 28.73
CA ASP A 378 -2.81 -46.13 29.46
C ASP A 378 -2.02 -47.44 29.25
N LYS A 379 -0.68 -47.35 29.12
CA LYS A 379 0.28 -47.87 30.12
C LYS A 379 1.76 -47.69 29.73
N ASN A 380 2.53 -47.56 30.80
CA ASN A 380 3.95 -47.34 30.94
C ASN A 380 4.82 -48.57 30.58
N ALA A 381 6.06 -48.28 30.19
CA ALA A 381 7.32 -49.02 30.43
C ALA A 381 7.79 -50.15 29.48
N ASP A 382 9.02 -49.91 29.00
CA ASP A 382 10.15 -50.81 28.73
C ASP A 382 10.35 -51.47 27.35
N ALA A 383 11.60 -51.27 26.90
CA ALA A 383 12.47 -52.17 26.12
C ALA A 383 12.67 -51.89 24.62
N GLU A 384 13.84 -51.29 24.36
CA GLU A 384 14.70 -51.42 23.17
C GLU A 384 14.44 -52.66 22.30
N LYS A 385 14.00 -52.44 21.06
CA LYS A 385 14.49 -53.04 19.80
C LYS A 385 13.52 -52.73 18.65
N ASP A 386 14.10 -52.54 17.47
CA ASP A 386 13.48 -52.55 16.13
C ASP A 386 13.29 -51.18 15.45
N ASP A 387 14.42 -50.50 15.14
CA ASP A 387 14.50 -49.28 14.30
C ASP A 387 14.78 -49.61 12.80
N GLN A 388 13.96 -50.45 12.13
CA GLN A 388 14.17 -50.71 10.69
C GLN A 388 12.93 -50.72 9.79
N ASP A 389 11.72 -50.52 10.33
CA ASP A 389 10.50 -50.65 9.52
C ASP A 389 9.73 -49.33 9.26
N ASP A 390 10.13 -48.21 9.86
CA ASP A 390 9.41 -46.91 9.73
C ASP A 390 9.87 -46.05 8.53
N ASP A 391 10.98 -46.40 7.85
CA ASP A 391 11.50 -45.66 6.67
C ASP A 391 10.77 -46.00 5.36
N GLN A 392 9.76 -46.88 5.40
CA GLN A 392 9.07 -47.36 4.20
C GLN A 392 7.73 -46.65 3.94
N GLU A 393 7.05 -46.15 4.96
CA GLU A 393 5.77 -45.45 4.80
C GLU A 393 5.97 -44.00 4.30
N ASP A 394 7.03 -43.31 4.73
CA ASP A 394 7.36 -41.95 4.27
C ASP A 394 7.78 -41.87 2.79
N ARG A 395 8.11 -43.00 2.14
CA ARG A 395 8.50 -43.02 0.72
C ARG A 395 7.34 -43.16 -0.25
N ASP A 396 6.20 -43.67 0.22
CA ASP A 396 5.04 -43.87 -0.64
C ASP A 396 4.21 -42.58 -0.75
N ASP A 397 4.17 -41.75 0.29
CA ASP A 397 3.51 -40.42 0.24
C ASP A 397 4.24 -39.44 -0.71
N ASP A 398 5.58 -39.43 -0.67
CA ASP A 398 6.43 -38.63 -1.58
C ASP A 398 6.25 -38.99 -3.08
N ARG A 399 5.67 -40.16 -3.36
CA ARG A 399 5.46 -40.64 -4.72
C ARG A 399 4.14 -40.17 -5.31
N GLU A 400 3.09 -40.08 -4.50
CA GLU A 400 1.77 -39.61 -4.95
C GLU A 400 1.79 -38.11 -5.26
N ASP A 401 2.49 -37.31 -4.45
CA ASP A 401 2.64 -35.87 -4.70
C ASP A 401 3.38 -35.59 -6.02
N ARG A 402 4.42 -36.39 -6.33
CA ARG A 402 5.15 -36.28 -7.61
C ARG A 402 4.39 -36.78 -8.83
N GLU A 403 3.32 -37.54 -8.66
CA GLU A 403 2.44 -37.94 -9.77
C GLU A 403 1.39 -36.86 -10.04
N ASN A 404 0.84 -36.23 -9.01
CA ASN A 404 -0.08 -35.09 -9.14
C ASN A 404 0.57 -33.86 -9.79
N ASP A 405 1.80 -33.52 -9.39
CA ASP A 405 2.53 -32.39 -9.99
C ASP A 405 2.78 -32.61 -11.50
N ARG A 406 2.99 -33.86 -11.93
CA ARG A 406 3.20 -34.20 -13.34
C ARG A 406 1.93 -34.16 -14.17
N GLU A 407 0.76 -34.36 -13.57
CA GLU A 407 -0.52 -34.25 -14.26
C GLU A 407 -0.89 -32.78 -14.46
N ASN A 408 -0.69 -31.93 -13.45
CA ASN A 408 -0.92 -30.47 -13.56
C ASN A 408 -0.02 -29.83 -14.64
N ASP A 409 1.28 -30.15 -14.65
CA ASP A 409 2.23 -29.71 -15.69
C ASP A 409 1.84 -30.14 -17.11
N ARG A 410 1.03 -31.20 -17.23
CA ARG A 410 0.58 -31.74 -18.51
C ARG A 410 -0.65 -31.01 -19.02
N GLU A 411 -1.58 -30.66 -18.15
CA GLU A 411 -2.78 -29.89 -18.48
C GLU A 411 -2.42 -28.47 -18.93
N ASP A 412 -1.48 -27.80 -18.24
CA ASP A 412 -1.02 -26.45 -18.63
C ASP A 412 -0.38 -26.44 -20.03
N ARG A 413 0.43 -27.45 -20.34
CA ARG A 413 1.03 -27.59 -21.68
C ARG A 413 0.03 -27.93 -22.77
N GLU A 414 -1.14 -28.49 -22.44
CA GLU A 414 -2.20 -28.73 -23.41
C GLU A 414 -3.01 -27.47 -23.67
N ASN A 415 -3.30 -26.68 -22.62
CA ASN A 415 -3.95 -25.37 -22.74
C ASN A 415 -3.14 -24.38 -23.58
N ASP A 416 -1.83 -24.28 -23.35
CA ASP A 416 -0.95 -23.43 -24.16
C ASP A 416 -0.95 -23.79 -25.65
N ARG A 417 -1.04 -25.10 -25.97
CA ARG A 417 -1.10 -25.58 -27.35
C ARG A 417 -2.45 -25.31 -28.03
N GLU A 418 -3.54 -25.21 -27.27
CA GLU A 418 -4.83 -24.83 -27.82
C GLU A 418 -4.88 -23.33 -28.14
N ASN A 419 -4.37 -22.48 -27.24
CA ASN A 419 -4.28 -21.03 -27.47
C ASN A 419 -3.44 -20.69 -28.71
N ASP A 420 -2.29 -21.35 -28.89
CA ASP A 420 -1.44 -21.18 -30.08
C ASP A 420 -2.12 -21.62 -31.40
N ARG A 421 -3.08 -22.54 -31.35
CA ARG A 421 -3.85 -22.99 -32.52
C ARG A 421 -4.94 -22.00 -32.88
N GLU A 422 -5.59 -21.39 -31.89
CA GLU A 422 -6.62 -20.37 -32.12
C GLU A 422 -6.02 -19.12 -32.76
N ASP A 423 -4.85 -18.68 -32.29
CA ASP A 423 -4.15 -17.51 -32.85
C ASP A 423 -3.70 -17.72 -34.30
N ARG A 424 -3.31 -18.95 -34.67
CA ARG A 424 -2.97 -19.28 -36.06
C ARG A 424 -4.20 -19.34 -36.97
N ASN A 425 -5.36 -19.73 -36.46
CA ASN A 425 -6.59 -19.82 -37.25
C ASN A 425 -7.33 -18.48 -37.34
N GLY A 426 -7.17 -17.57 -36.37
CA GLY A 426 -7.82 -16.25 -36.35
C GLY A 426 -7.29 -15.24 -37.38
N ARG A 427 -6.04 -15.36 -37.85
CA ARG A 427 -5.44 -14.41 -38.81
C ARG A 427 -5.73 -14.67 -40.29
N GLY A 428 -6.49 -15.71 -40.63
CA GLY A 428 -6.73 -16.11 -42.03
C GLY A 428 -8.02 -15.60 -42.70
N GLY A 429 -8.98 -15.02 -41.96
CA GLY A 429 -10.38 -14.98 -42.40
C GLY A 429 -10.87 -13.80 -43.25
N ASN A 430 -10.46 -12.56 -42.96
CA ASN A 430 -11.36 -11.43 -43.28
C ASN A 430 -10.94 -10.47 -44.42
N ASN A 431 -9.79 -10.67 -45.07
CA ASN A 431 -9.26 -9.65 -46.01
C ASN A 431 -9.74 -9.75 -47.47
N ARG A 432 -10.79 -10.52 -47.78
CA ARG A 432 -11.27 -10.67 -49.17
C ARG A 432 -12.37 -9.69 -49.57
N ALA A 433 -13.19 -9.21 -48.63
CA ALA A 433 -14.28 -8.26 -48.92
C ALA A 433 -13.79 -6.80 -49.03
N ASP A 434 -12.82 -6.39 -48.19
CA ASP A 434 -12.35 -5.00 -48.16
C ASP A 434 -11.51 -4.61 -49.38
N ARG A 435 -10.89 -5.59 -50.06
CA ARG A 435 -10.12 -5.36 -51.29
C ARG A 435 -10.96 -5.03 -52.52
N GLU A 436 -12.27 -5.30 -52.50
CA GLU A 436 -13.16 -4.96 -53.61
C GLU A 436 -13.78 -3.55 -53.47
N GLN A 437 -13.92 -3.02 -52.25
CA GLN A 437 -14.42 -1.64 -52.04
C GLN A 437 -13.38 -0.56 -52.41
N GLU A 438 -12.09 -0.80 -52.17
CA GLU A 438 -11.04 0.16 -52.57
C GLU A 438 -10.91 0.30 -54.10
N ARG A 439 -11.22 -0.75 -54.87
CA ARG A 439 -11.16 -0.69 -56.35
C ARG A 439 -12.28 0.13 -56.98
N GLN A 440 -13.40 0.35 -56.29
CA GLN A 440 -14.50 1.17 -56.80
C GLN A 440 -14.31 2.67 -56.52
N ARG A 441 -13.59 3.04 -55.46
CA ARG A 441 -13.32 4.46 -55.15
C ARG A 441 -12.25 5.12 -56.04
N ALA A 442 -11.40 4.34 -56.70
CA ALA A 442 -10.34 4.85 -57.57
C ALA A 442 -10.79 5.25 -58.99
N ARG A 443 -12.10 5.21 -59.33
CA ARG A 443 -12.60 5.50 -60.70
C ARG A 443 -13.46 6.77 -60.86
N VAL A 444 -13.61 7.62 -59.84
CA VAL A 444 -14.54 8.78 -59.90
C VAL A 444 -13.83 10.14 -59.77
N GLY A 445 -12.49 10.18 -59.92
CA GLY A 445 -11.69 11.36 -59.55
C GLY A 445 -11.00 12.13 -60.69
N GLU A 446 -11.58 12.24 -61.90
CA GLU A 446 -11.06 13.17 -62.92
C GLU A 446 -12.21 13.93 -63.59
N GLY A 447 -12.31 15.23 -63.32
CA GLY A 447 -13.14 16.13 -64.13
C GLY A 447 -13.94 17.18 -63.38
N VAL A 448 -13.29 18.07 -62.63
CA VAL A 448 -13.90 19.38 -62.30
C VAL A 448 -12.87 20.48 -62.57
N SER A 449 -13.01 21.12 -63.73
CA SER A 449 -12.30 22.37 -64.08
C SER A 449 -12.85 23.53 -63.26
N LEU A 450 -11.98 24.22 -62.53
CA LEU A 450 -12.25 25.52 -61.93
C LEU A 450 -12.07 26.64 -62.97
N PRO A 451 -12.99 27.62 -63.06
CA PRO A 451 -12.81 28.77 -63.93
C PRO A 451 -11.87 29.81 -63.29
N LEU A 452 -10.99 30.34 -64.14
CA LEU A 452 -10.11 31.48 -63.90
C LEU A 452 -10.93 32.74 -63.57
N LEU A 453 -10.67 33.37 -62.42
CA LEU A 453 -11.01 34.76 -62.16
C LEU A 453 -9.89 35.65 -62.70
N GLN A 454 -10.24 36.47 -63.69
CA GLN A 454 -9.46 37.60 -64.17
C GLN A 454 -10.04 38.92 -63.64
N ASP A 455 -9.11 39.79 -63.25
CA ASP A 455 -9.18 41.22 -62.96
C ASP A 455 -10.42 42.01 -63.42
N ALA A 456 -11.06 42.72 -62.48
CA ALA A 456 -11.51 44.12 -62.56
C ALA A 456 -12.13 44.57 -61.24
#